data_AF-A0A9D9RT59-F1
#
_entry.id   AF-A0A9D9RT59-F1
#
_cell.length_a   1.000
_cell.length_b   1.000
_cell.length_c   1.000
_cell.angle_alpha   90.00
_cell.angle_beta   90.00
_cell.angle_gamma   90.00
#
_symmetry.space_group_name_H-M   'P 1'
#
loop_
_entity.id
_entity.type
_entity.pdbx_description
1 polymer ?
#
loop_
_entity_poly.entity_id
_entity_poly.type
_entity_poly.pdbx_seq_one_letter_code
_entity_poly.pdbx_strand_id
1 'polypeptide(L)'
;MELSGLHILLTYQCTHECEHCFVWGSPQQKGTFTFEQIEHVLLQAKEAEVNSIYFEGGEPFLYYPILKKSVRKAAEMGFSVGIVTNAYWADSVADAGEWLSPFVGWVDEFTVSSDSYHVNIHPQFAIDAAKRLDFSTNVIRIAQPNLPPASDEGMLMFRGRAAKKLAGQAPQHPWERFDSCPQEDLREPGRVHLDPLGNVHICQGIIIGNVFENSLKEICESYAADVHPICGSLLSGGPAALVKKYDLPHASHYADACHLCYEARLSLRERFPKILGPDQMYGVLE
;
A
#
# COMPACT_ATOMS: atom_id res chain seq x y z
N MET A 1 -7.60 -0.89 -18.49
CA MET A 1 -6.45 -0.11 -18.00
C MET A 1 -5.18 -0.92 -18.16
N GLU A 2 -4.05 -0.27 -18.32
CA GLU A 2 -2.74 -0.91 -18.48
C GLU A 2 -1.96 -0.87 -17.15
N LEU A 3 -1.33 -1.98 -16.77
CA LEU A 3 -0.53 -2.07 -15.56
C LEU A 3 0.95 -2.28 -15.89
N SER A 4 1.78 -1.35 -15.41
CA SER A 4 3.23 -1.48 -15.46
C SER A 4 3.81 -2.11 -14.18
N GLY A 5 3.14 -1.91 -13.03
CA GLY A 5 3.63 -2.40 -11.74
C GLY A 5 2.56 -3.07 -10.88
N LEU A 6 2.98 -4.08 -10.11
CA LEU A 6 2.15 -4.73 -9.09
C LEU A 6 2.85 -4.68 -7.74
N HIS A 7 2.22 -4.02 -6.77
CA HIS A 7 2.67 -3.95 -5.39
C HIS A 7 1.98 -5.05 -4.58
N ILE A 8 2.73 -6.05 -4.16
CA ILE A 8 2.22 -7.20 -3.42
C ILE A 8 2.42 -6.94 -1.93
N LEU A 9 1.31 -6.74 -1.20
CA LEU A 9 1.30 -6.81 0.25
C LEU A 9 1.50 -8.28 0.63
N LEU A 10 2.74 -8.69 0.91
CA LEU A 10 3.06 -10.10 1.19
C LEU A 10 2.29 -10.63 2.42
N THR A 11 2.08 -9.74 3.39
CA THR A 11 1.33 -9.98 4.62
C THR A 11 0.67 -8.70 5.10
N TYR A 12 -0.39 -8.79 5.90
CA TYR A 12 -0.86 -7.68 6.74
C TYR A 12 -0.15 -7.61 8.10
N GLN A 13 0.50 -8.68 8.53
CA GLN A 13 1.19 -8.71 9.81
C GLN A 13 2.40 -7.78 9.78
N CYS A 14 2.58 -7.00 10.84
CA CYS A 14 3.73 -6.10 11.02
C CYS A 14 4.26 -6.22 12.45
N THR A 15 5.52 -5.83 12.67
CA THR A 15 6.10 -5.72 14.01
C THR A 15 5.57 -4.51 14.78
N HIS A 16 5.00 -3.52 14.09
CA HIS A 16 4.59 -2.24 14.65
C HIS A 16 3.17 -1.84 14.24
N GLU A 17 2.61 -0.88 14.97
CA GLU A 17 1.30 -0.27 14.70
C GLU A 17 1.45 1.23 14.38
N CYS A 18 2.33 1.57 13.43
CA CYS A 18 2.69 2.95 13.10
C CYS A 18 1.43 3.80 12.83
N GLU A 19 1.36 4.99 13.45
CA GLU A 19 0.14 5.82 13.43
C GLU A 19 -0.27 6.27 12.03
N HIS A 20 0.66 6.35 11.08
CA HIS A 20 0.41 6.70 9.68
C HIS A 20 0.04 5.51 8.77
N CYS A 21 0.05 4.27 9.28
CA CYS A 21 -0.06 3.08 8.46
C CYS A 21 -1.42 3.01 7.72
N PHE A 22 -1.38 3.03 6.39
CA PHE A 22 -2.58 3.01 5.55
C PHE A 22 -3.15 1.60 5.33
N VAL A 23 -2.39 0.53 5.59
CA VAL A 23 -2.84 -0.87 5.50
C VAL A 23 -3.15 -1.51 6.86
N TRP A 24 -3.17 -0.72 7.95
CA TRP A 24 -3.44 -1.21 9.30
C TRP A 24 -2.54 -2.35 9.77
N GLY A 25 -1.29 -2.38 9.32
CA GLY A 25 -0.29 -3.33 9.80
C GLY A 25 -0.25 -3.38 11.33
N SER A 26 -0.21 -4.59 11.88
CA SER A 26 -0.04 -4.83 13.31
C SER A 26 0.46 -6.25 13.59
N PRO A 27 0.99 -6.52 14.80
CA PRO A 27 1.35 -7.88 15.20
C PRO A 27 0.16 -8.84 15.26
N GLN A 28 -1.06 -8.31 15.43
CA GLN A 28 -2.31 -9.06 15.52
C GLN A 28 -2.99 -9.29 14.17
N GLN A 29 -2.61 -8.54 13.13
CA GLN A 29 -3.12 -8.76 11.79
C GLN A 29 -2.70 -10.14 11.28
N LYS A 30 -3.57 -10.71 10.44
CA LYS A 30 -3.36 -11.99 9.76
C LYS A 30 -3.58 -11.82 8.27
N GLY A 31 -3.21 -12.85 7.51
CA GLY A 31 -3.24 -12.84 6.06
C GLY A 31 -1.82 -12.68 5.55
N THR A 32 -1.31 -13.77 4.98
CA THR A 32 0.02 -13.85 4.39
C THR A 32 -0.07 -14.77 3.20
N PHE A 33 0.52 -14.35 2.09
CA PHE A 33 0.60 -15.18 0.90
C PHE A 33 1.41 -16.45 1.18
N THR A 34 0.95 -17.59 0.69
CA THR A 34 1.82 -18.75 0.49
C THR A 34 2.70 -18.52 -0.74
N PHE A 35 3.82 -19.25 -0.82
CA PHE A 35 4.66 -19.19 -2.01
C PHE A 35 3.93 -19.66 -3.28
N GLU A 36 3.06 -20.68 -3.18
CA GLU A 36 2.26 -21.17 -4.30
C GLU A 36 1.32 -20.09 -4.85
N GLN A 37 0.67 -19.33 -3.96
CA GLN A 37 -0.16 -18.21 -4.37
C GLN A 37 0.67 -17.11 -5.05
N ILE A 38 1.89 -16.82 -4.58
CA ILE A 38 2.78 -15.88 -5.27
C ILE A 38 3.17 -16.39 -6.65
N GLU A 39 3.49 -17.67 -6.82
CA GLU A 39 3.79 -18.21 -8.15
C GLU A 39 2.61 -18.03 -9.11
N HIS A 40 1.39 -18.27 -8.63
CA HIS A 40 0.18 -18.04 -9.41
C HIS A 40 0.00 -16.56 -9.79
N VAL A 41 0.21 -15.65 -8.84
CA VAL A 41 0.14 -14.19 -9.06
C VAL A 41 1.20 -13.73 -10.07
N LEU A 42 2.43 -14.22 -9.98
CA LEU A 42 3.51 -13.84 -10.91
C LEU A 42 3.22 -14.31 -12.34
N LEU A 43 2.56 -15.46 -12.52
CA LEU A 43 2.11 -15.91 -13.85
C LEU A 43 1.05 -14.97 -14.41
N GLN A 44 0.02 -14.64 -13.62
CA GLN A 44 -1.01 -13.68 -14.04
C GLN A 44 -0.44 -12.30 -14.35
N ALA A 45 0.55 -11.84 -13.57
CA ALA A 45 1.24 -10.57 -13.83
C ALA A 45 1.97 -10.58 -15.18
N LYS A 46 2.56 -11.70 -15.61
CA LYS A 46 3.14 -11.83 -16.96
C LYS A 46 2.10 -11.79 -18.06
N GLU A 47 0.96 -12.46 -17.86
CA GLU A 47 -0.13 -12.46 -18.84
C GLU A 47 -0.76 -11.07 -19.00
N ALA A 48 -0.76 -10.28 -17.93
CA ALA A 48 -1.20 -8.88 -17.91
C ALA A 48 -0.10 -7.88 -18.28
N GLU A 49 1.04 -8.35 -18.81
CA GLU A 49 2.16 -7.52 -19.30
C GLU A 49 2.78 -6.57 -18.24
N VAL A 50 2.62 -6.89 -16.96
CA VAL A 50 3.28 -6.18 -15.85
C VAL A 50 4.80 -6.35 -15.96
N ASN A 51 5.55 -5.28 -15.72
CA ASN A 51 7.01 -5.29 -15.83
C ASN A 51 7.72 -5.22 -14.47
N SER A 52 7.10 -4.67 -13.43
CA SER A 52 7.69 -4.54 -12.10
C SER A 52 6.84 -5.15 -10.99
N ILE A 53 7.50 -5.80 -10.02
CA ILE A 53 6.88 -6.39 -8.83
C ILE A 53 7.54 -5.78 -7.60
N TYR A 54 6.74 -5.24 -6.70
CA TYR A 54 7.20 -4.75 -5.41
C TYR A 54 6.67 -5.63 -4.28
N PHE A 55 7.55 -6.14 -3.43
CA PHE A 55 7.16 -6.84 -2.21
C PHE A 55 7.14 -5.85 -1.04
N GLU A 56 5.95 -5.68 -0.47
CA GLU A 56 5.67 -4.78 0.65
C GLU A 56 4.64 -5.45 1.58
N GLY A 57 3.88 -4.69 2.36
CA GLY A 57 2.87 -5.24 3.28
C GLY A 57 2.89 -4.54 4.63
N GLY A 58 2.40 -5.25 5.65
CA GLY A 58 2.72 -4.93 7.04
C GLY A 58 4.24 -4.93 7.23
N GLU A 59 4.86 -6.10 7.27
CA GLU A 59 6.32 -6.23 7.16
C GLU A 59 6.71 -7.54 6.46
N PRO A 60 7.20 -7.49 5.20
CA PRO A 60 7.48 -8.70 4.42
C PRO A 60 8.63 -9.55 4.99
N PHE A 61 9.61 -8.96 5.69
CA PHE A 61 10.73 -9.73 6.25
C PHE A 61 10.34 -10.67 7.40
N LEU A 62 9.15 -10.50 8.01
CA LEU A 62 8.60 -11.48 8.96
C LEU A 62 8.43 -12.87 8.32
N TYR A 63 8.21 -12.91 7.01
CA TYR A 63 8.03 -14.15 6.23
C TYR A 63 9.22 -14.40 5.31
N TYR A 64 10.42 -14.27 5.87
CA TYR A 64 11.69 -14.31 5.15
C TYR A 64 11.85 -15.45 4.12
N PRO A 65 11.51 -16.72 4.42
CA PRO A 65 11.66 -17.79 3.42
C PRO A 65 10.74 -17.62 2.20
N ILE A 66 9.53 -17.11 2.42
CA ILE A 66 8.56 -16.83 1.35
C ILE A 66 9.06 -15.63 0.55
N LEU A 67 9.39 -14.51 1.21
CA LEU A 67 9.94 -13.31 0.56
C LEU A 67 11.15 -13.65 -0.34
N LYS A 68 12.15 -14.33 0.22
CA LYS A 68 13.36 -14.74 -0.50
C LYS A 68 13.06 -15.55 -1.76
N LYS A 69 12.17 -16.55 -1.64
CA LYS A 69 11.82 -17.41 -2.77
C LYS A 69 11.01 -16.64 -3.83
N SER A 70 10.09 -15.78 -3.38
CA SER A 70 9.25 -14.94 -4.24
C SER A 70 10.06 -13.92 -5.03
N VAL A 71 11.01 -13.22 -4.40
CA VAL A 71 11.91 -12.26 -5.05
C VAL A 71 12.73 -12.94 -6.14
N ARG A 72 13.39 -14.04 -5.80
CA ARG A 72 14.17 -14.81 -6.77
C ARG A 72 13.31 -15.28 -7.94
N LYS A 73 12.12 -15.81 -7.67
CA LYS A 73 11.20 -16.28 -8.71
C LYS A 73 10.76 -15.13 -9.63
N ALA A 74 10.42 -13.97 -9.08
CA ALA A 74 10.04 -12.80 -9.86
C ALA A 74 11.18 -12.32 -10.76
N ALA A 75 12.41 -12.23 -10.23
CA ALA A 75 13.59 -11.87 -11.00
C ALA A 75 13.92 -12.90 -12.10
N GLU A 76 13.83 -14.20 -11.82
CA GLU A 76 14.01 -15.28 -12.81
C GLU A 76 12.96 -15.22 -13.94
N MET A 77 11.76 -14.72 -13.64
CA MET A 77 10.72 -14.45 -14.64
C MET A 77 10.97 -13.14 -15.41
N GLY A 78 12.02 -12.38 -15.09
CA GLY A 78 12.39 -11.14 -15.76
C GLY A 78 11.49 -9.96 -15.40
N PHE A 79 10.93 -9.93 -14.20
CA PHE A 79 10.37 -8.69 -13.63
C PHE A 79 11.49 -7.83 -13.07
N SER A 80 11.32 -6.51 -13.09
CA SER A 80 12.09 -5.67 -12.17
C SER A 80 11.52 -5.81 -10.76
N VAL A 81 12.38 -6.04 -9.76
CA VAL A 81 11.93 -6.41 -8.40
C VAL A 81 12.33 -5.35 -7.39
N GLY A 82 11.33 -4.86 -6.65
CA GLY A 82 11.51 -3.97 -5.52
C GLY A 82 11.11 -4.60 -4.18
N ILE A 83 11.67 -4.12 -3.08
CA ILE A 83 11.24 -4.46 -1.72
C ILE A 83 11.07 -3.18 -0.89
N VAL A 84 9.99 -3.11 -0.10
CA VAL A 84 9.79 -2.07 0.91
C VAL A 84 9.77 -2.72 2.30
N THR A 85 10.54 -2.18 3.25
CA THR A 85 10.61 -2.71 4.62
C THR A 85 10.71 -1.61 5.66
N ASN A 86 10.20 -1.89 6.86
CA ASN A 86 10.44 -1.10 8.06
C ASN A 86 11.81 -1.38 8.70
N ALA A 87 12.57 -2.37 8.21
CA ALA A 87 13.91 -2.71 8.70
C ALA A 87 14.02 -3.07 10.20
N TYR A 88 12.97 -3.64 10.81
CA TYR A 88 12.99 -4.05 12.23
C TYR A 88 14.12 -5.03 12.60
N TRP A 89 14.66 -5.77 11.63
CA TRP A 89 15.70 -6.79 11.79
C TRP A 89 17.12 -6.22 11.78
N ALA A 90 17.29 -4.93 11.49
CA ALA A 90 18.58 -4.29 11.37
C ALA A 90 19.06 -3.75 12.71
N ASP A 91 19.53 -4.63 13.60
CA ASP A 91 20.12 -4.26 14.91
C ASP A 91 21.56 -3.75 14.81
N SER A 92 22.26 -4.16 13.75
CA SER A 92 23.59 -3.67 13.37
C SER A 92 23.77 -3.77 11.85
N VAL A 93 24.78 -3.09 11.31
CA VAL A 93 25.11 -3.20 9.88
C VAL A 93 25.53 -4.64 9.51
N ALA A 94 26.15 -5.37 10.44
CA ALA A 94 26.57 -6.75 10.20
C ALA A 94 25.36 -7.68 10.12
N ASP A 95 24.46 -7.60 11.11
CA ASP A 95 23.21 -8.38 11.10
C ASP A 95 22.41 -8.05 9.86
N ALA A 96 22.29 -6.75 9.54
CA ALA A 96 21.56 -6.33 8.36
C ALA A 96 22.16 -6.87 7.05
N GLY A 97 23.49 -6.98 6.98
CA GLY A 97 24.19 -7.62 5.87
C GLY A 97 23.81 -9.09 5.69
N GLU A 98 23.68 -9.85 6.78
CA GLU A 98 23.27 -11.26 6.73
C GLU A 98 21.85 -11.41 6.16
N TRP A 99 20.91 -10.58 6.61
CA TRP A 99 19.54 -10.55 6.12
C TRP A 99 19.46 -10.21 4.62
N LEU A 100 20.27 -9.25 4.16
CA LEU A 100 20.24 -8.76 2.78
C LEU A 100 21.04 -9.60 1.79
N SER A 101 22.08 -10.32 2.25
CA SER A 101 22.98 -11.07 1.37
C SER A 101 22.27 -12.00 0.36
N PRO A 102 21.14 -12.68 0.69
CA PRO A 102 20.50 -13.58 -0.26
C PRO A 102 19.68 -12.88 -1.34
N PHE A 103 19.52 -11.55 -1.26
CA PHE A 103 18.79 -10.74 -2.23
C PHE A 103 19.72 -10.04 -3.24
N VAL A 104 21.04 -10.09 -3.03
CA VAL A 104 22.04 -9.50 -3.94
C VAL A 104 21.90 -10.12 -5.33
N GLY A 105 21.77 -9.26 -6.34
CA GLY A 105 21.57 -9.66 -7.74
C GLY A 105 20.15 -10.07 -8.11
N TRP A 106 19.20 -10.00 -7.17
CA TRP A 106 17.78 -10.35 -7.39
C TRP A 106 16.81 -9.20 -7.14
N VAL A 107 17.28 -8.08 -6.59
CA VAL A 107 16.47 -6.90 -6.27
C VAL A 107 17.09 -5.70 -6.96
N ASP A 108 16.28 -4.98 -7.73
CA ASP A 108 16.69 -3.76 -8.42
C ASP A 108 16.55 -2.53 -7.54
N GLU A 109 15.57 -2.51 -6.63
CA GLU A 109 15.33 -1.39 -5.71
C GLU A 109 15.00 -1.86 -4.29
N PHE A 110 15.79 -1.43 -3.32
CA PHE A 110 15.57 -1.69 -1.91
C PHE A 110 15.15 -0.41 -1.20
N THR A 111 13.94 -0.38 -0.67
CA THR A 111 13.35 0.81 -0.05
C THR A 111 13.16 0.62 1.45
N VAL A 112 13.65 1.57 2.24
CA VAL A 112 13.55 1.54 3.71
C VAL A 112 12.69 2.70 4.20
N SER A 113 11.67 2.39 5.00
CA SER A 113 10.92 3.41 5.74
C SER A 113 11.77 3.95 6.90
N SER A 114 11.98 5.26 6.95
CA SER A 114 12.87 5.92 7.93
C SER A 114 12.23 7.10 8.65
N ASP A 115 10.91 7.26 8.54
CA ASP A 115 10.20 8.31 9.26
C ASP A 115 10.09 8.04 10.77
N SER A 116 9.76 9.09 11.51
CA SER A 116 9.65 9.07 12.97
C SER A 116 8.50 8.23 13.52
N TYR A 117 7.59 7.72 12.70
CA TYR A 117 6.51 6.85 13.17
C TYR A 117 6.99 5.41 13.43
N HIS A 118 8.17 5.05 12.93
CA HIS A 118 8.82 3.75 13.15
C HIS A 118 9.68 3.79 14.42
N VAL A 119 9.02 3.70 15.57
CA VAL A 119 9.67 3.80 16.89
C VAL A 119 10.48 2.53 17.20
N ASN A 120 11.66 2.69 17.82
CA ASN A 120 12.57 1.59 18.19
C ASN A 120 13.12 0.77 17.00
N ILE A 121 13.16 1.37 15.81
CA ILE A 121 13.80 0.81 14.64
C ILE A 121 15.02 1.67 14.28
N HIS A 122 16.10 1.02 13.83
CA HIS A 122 17.32 1.69 13.37
C HIS A 122 17.51 1.52 11.85
N PRO A 123 16.66 2.17 11.01
CA PRO A 123 16.67 1.98 9.56
C PRO A 123 18.02 2.30 8.90
N GLN A 124 18.84 3.15 9.54
CA GLN A 124 20.18 3.48 9.06
C GLN A 124 21.08 2.24 8.95
N PHE A 125 20.95 1.25 9.83
CA PHE A 125 21.74 0.02 9.73
C PHE A 125 21.40 -0.80 8.48
N ALA A 126 20.11 -0.89 8.12
CA ALA A 126 19.69 -1.51 6.86
C ALA A 126 20.17 -0.72 5.64
N ILE A 127 20.05 0.61 5.67
CA ILE A 127 20.52 1.49 4.59
C ILE A 127 22.02 1.34 4.37
N ASP A 128 22.82 1.33 5.44
CA ASP A 128 24.27 1.20 5.36
C ASP A 128 24.69 -0.19 4.87
N ALA A 129 23.99 -1.25 5.31
CA ALA A 129 24.22 -2.61 4.82
C ALA A 129 23.87 -2.74 3.33
N ALA A 130 22.72 -2.21 2.91
CA ALA A 130 22.28 -2.21 1.51
C ALA A 130 23.29 -1.50 0.61
N LYS A 131 23.80 -0.33 1.03
CA LYS A 131 24.88 0.38 0.31
C LYS A 131 26.17 -0.42 0.22
N ARG A 132 26.57 -1.15 1.27
CA ARG A 132 27.77 -2.00 1.26
C ARG A 132 27.64 -3.23 0.35
N LEU A 133 26.41 -3.65 0.10
CA LEU A 133 26.07 -4.78 -0.79
C LEU A 133 25.65 -4.30 -2.20
N ASP A 134 25.91 -3.03 -2.52
CA ASP A 134 25.63 -2.41 -3.82
C ASP A 134 24.16 -2.45 -4.28
N PHE A 135 23.20 -2.45 -3.34
CA PHE A 135 21.78 -2.27 -3.70
C PHE A 135 21.50 -0.83 -4.11
N SER A 136 20.68 -0.65 -5.16
CA SER A 136 20.00 0.63 -5.36
C SER A 136 19.06 0.85 -4.18
N THR A 137 19.35 1.87 -3.38
CA THR A 137 18.67 2.10 -2.11
C THR A 137 17.86 3.37 -2.15
N ASN A 138 16.59 3.27 -1.80
CA ASN A 138 15.67 4.39 -1.63
C ASN A 138 15.21 4.50 -0.18
N VAL A 139 14.78 5.69 0.25
CA VAL A 139 14.34 5.94 1.62
C VAL A 139 13.01 6.65 1.58
N ILE A 140 11.99 6.05 2.20
CA ILE A 140 10.68 6.68 2.37
C ILE A 140 10.67 7.40 3.71
N ARG A 141 10.25 8.67 3.68
CA ARG A 141 9.98 9.49 4.86
C ARG A 141 8.64 10.16 4.69
N ILE A 142 7.83 10.15 5.73
CA ILE A 142 6.50 10.77 5.75
C ILE A 142 6.52 11.91 6.77
N ALA A 143 6.07 13.08 6.33
CA ALA A 143 6.03 14.27 7.14
C ALA A 143 5.06 14.16 8.33
N GLN A 144 5.34 14.92 9.38
CA GLN A 144 4.45 15.07 10.54
C GLN A 144 3.16 15.83 10.16
N PRO A 145 2.01 15.56 10.81
CA PRO A 145 0.71 16.09 10.38
C PRO A 145 0.61 17.61 10.47
N ASN A 146 1.47 18.25 11.26
CA ASN A 146 1.41 19.67 11.59
C ASN A 146 2.48 20.50 10.87
N LEU A 147 3.31 19.85 10.06
CA LEU A 147 4.43 20.48 9.37
C LEU A 147 4.28 20.27 7.87
N PRO A 148 4.63 21.26 7.04
CA PRO A 148 4.81 21.00 5.62
C PRO A 148 5.93 19.96 5.44
N PRO A 149 5.81 19.06 4.45
CA PRO A 149 6.87 18.09 4.18
C PRO A 149 8.19 18.78 3.85
N ALA A 150 9.28 18.28 4.40
CA ALA A 150 10.62 18.65 3.94
C ALA A 150 10.83 18.16 2.49
N SER A 151 11.90 18.62 1.84
CA SER A 151 12.19 18.27 0.44
C SER A 151 12.40 16.77 0.21
N ASP A 152 12.78 16.02 1.24
CA ASP A 152 12.99 14.57 1.24
C ASP A 152 11.83 13.79 1.87
N GLU A 153 10.70 14.44 2.17
CA GLU A 153 9.53 13.82 2.78
C GLU A 153 8.32 13.78 1.85
N GLY A 154 7.60 12.67 1.89
CA GLY A 154 6.28 12.53 1.30
C GLY A 154 5.20 13.18 2.18
N MET A 155 4.15 13.66 1.52
CA MET A 155 2.96 14.16 2.21
C MET A 155 2.22 13.01 2.92
N LEU A 156 1.87 13.23 4.18
CA LEU A 156 1.01 12.31 4.92
C LEU A 156 -0.39 12.29 4.31
N MET A 157 -0.86 11.11 3.93
CA MET A 157 -2.24 10.86 3.52
C MET A 157 -3.05 10.38 4.72
N PHE A 158 -4.12 11.09 5.09
CA PHE A 158 -4.94 10.74 6.25
C PHE A 158 -5.94 9.62 5.91
N ARG A 159 -5.43 8.42 5.65
CA ARG A 159 -6.19 7.18 5.43
C ARG A 159 -5.69 6.07 6.35
N GLY A 160 -6.51 5.04 6.58
CA GLY A 160 -6.16 3.96 7.50
C GLY A 160 -5.96 4.47 8.93
N ARG A 161 -4.87 4.06 9.59
CA ARG A 161 -4.59 4.47 10.98
C ARG A 161 -4.36 5.98 11.11
N ALA A 162 -3.84 6.63 10.06
CA ALA A 162 -3.56 8.06 10.03
C ALA A 162 -4.84 8.90 10.19
N ALA A 163 -5.92 8.48 9.54
CA ALA A 163 -7.23 9.13 9.68
C ALA A 163 -7.69 9.14 11.15
N LYS A 164 -7.50 8.03 11.86
CA LYS A 164 -7.95 7.88 13.25
C LYS A 164 -7.04 8.57 14.27
N LYS A 165 -5.72 8.57 14.04
CA LYS A 165 -4.72 8.95 15.05
C LYS A 165 -4.12 10.33 14.83
N LEU A 166 -3.96 10.73 13.56
CA LEU A 166 -3.18 11.90 13.19
C LEU A 166 -4.05 13.02 12.61
N ALA A 167 -5.20 12.71 12.03
CA ALA A 167 -6.01 13.72 11.33
C ALA A 167 -6.46 14.89 12.21
N GLY A 168 -6.70 14.66 13.51
CA GLY A 168 -7.08 15.71 14.45
C GLY A 168 -5.95 16.70 14.79
N GLN A 169 -4.72 16.39 14.41
CA GLN A 169 -3.56 17.26 14.66
C GLN A 169 -3.36 18.24 13.49
N ALA A 170 -3.72 17.82 12.27
CA ALA A 170 -3.52 18.59 11.05
C ALA A 170 -4.46 19.81 10.92
N PRO A 171 -4.08 20.81 10.11
CA PRO A 171 -5.01 21.86 9.69
C PRO A 171 -6.29 21.26 9.08
N GLN A 172 -7.44 21.79 9.49
CA GLN A 172 -8.74 21.31 9.03
C GLN A 172 -9.31 22.26 7.96
N HIS A 173 -9.92 21.68 6.93
CA HIS A 173 -10.47 22.41 5.80
C HIS A 173 -11.93 22.02 5.54
N PRO A 174 -12.78 22.96 5.05
CA PRO A 174 -14.17 22.64 4.70
C PRO A 174 -14.26 21.48 3.71
N TRP A 175 -15.15 20.52 4.00
CA TRP A 175 -15.27 19.28 3.24
C TRP A 175 -15.58 19.50 1.75
N GLU A 176 -16.28 20.60 1.42
CA GLU A 176 -16.68 20.95 0.06
C GLU A 176 -15.48 21.22 -0.86
N ARG A 177 -14.31 21.54 -0.29
CA ARG A 177 -13.08 21.80 -1.06
C ARG A 177 -12.43 20.54 -1.61
N PHE A 178 -12.79 19.37 -1.11
CA PHE A 178 -12.21 18.10 -1.57
C PHE A 178 -12.98 17.60 -2.80
N ASP A 179 -12.85 18.34 -3.89
CA ASP A 179 -13.54 18.16 -5.17
C ASP A 179 -12.75 17.33 -6.20
N SER A 180 -11.60 16.78 -5.79
CA SER A 180 -10.76 15.90 -6.61
C SER A 180 -9.99 14.89 -5.75
N CYS A 181 -9.50 13.81 -6.37
CA CYS A 181 -8.51 12.91 -5.77
C CYS A 181 -7.10 13.37 -6.20
N PRO A 182 -6.26 13.89 -5.29
CA PRO A 182 -4.93 14.37 -5.66
C PRO A 182 -3.86 13.27 -5.69
N GLN A 183 -4.17 12.05 -5.21
CA GLN A 183 -3.16 11.01 -4.93
C GLN A 183 -3.11 9.88 -5.95
N GLU A 184 -4.24 9.56 -6.59
CA GLU A 184 -4.36 8.37 -7.46
C GLU A 184 -4.99 8.78 -8.79
N ASP A 185 -4.42 8.30 -9.90
CA ASP A 185 -5.13 8.24 -11.18
C ASP A 185 -6.03 7.02 -11.17
N LEU A 186 -7.33 7.23 -10.93
CA LEU A 186 -8.29 6.13 -10.84
C LEU A 186 -8.76 5.60 -12.20
N ARG A 187 -8.26 6.14 -13.32
CA ARG A 187 -8.53 5.58 -14.67
C ARG A 187 -7.38 4.71 -15.13
N GLU A 188 -6.18 5.26 -15.07
CA GLU A 188 -4.95 4.62 -15.52
C GLU A 188 -3.90 4.71 -14.41
N PRO A 189 -4.02 3.91 -13.34
CA PRO A 189 -3.18 4.04 -12.15
C PRO A 189 -1.70 3.68 -12.42
N GLY A 190 -1.44 2.97 -13.52
CA GLY A 190 -0.14 2.43 -13.91
C GLY A 190 0.39 1.33 -12.98
N ARG A 191 -0.06 1.29 -11.73
CA ARG A 191 0.26 0.30 -10.71
C ARG A 191 -0.92 0.09 -9.76
N VAL A 192 -1.05 -1.12 -9.22
CA VAL A 192 -2.08 -1.45 -8.22
C VAL A 192 -1.47 -2.25 -7.07
N HIS A 193 -2.21 -2.33 -5.96
CA HIS A 193 -1.81 -3.16 -4.84
C HIS A 193 -2.58 -4.48 -4.87
N LEU A 194 -1.95 -5.55 -4.44
CA LEU A 194 -2.55 -6.88 -4.32
C LEU A 194 -2.30 -7.41 -2.92
N ASP A 195 -3.38 -7.84 -2.26
CA ASP A 195 -3.33 -8.37 -0.90
C ASP A 195 -3.30 -9.92 -0.84
N PRO A 196 -2.97 -10.52 0.32
CA PRO A 196 -2.94 -11.98 0.51
C PRO A 196 -4.28 -12.70 0.32
N LEU A 197 -5.39 -11.96 0.30
CA LEU A 197 -6.72 -12.50 0.05
C LEU A 197 -7.08 -12.47 -1.45
N GLY A 198 -6.15 -12.00 -2.29
CA GLY A 198 -6.29 -11.93 -3.73
C GLY A 198 -6.89 -10.61 -4.23
N ASN A 199 -7.22 -9.67 -3.34
CA ASN A 199 -7.91 -8.44 -3.76
C ASN A 199 -6.94 -7.47 -4.46
N VAL A 200 -7.36 -6.99 -5.63
CA VAL A 200 -6.67 -5.94 -6.37
C VAL A 200 -7.23 -4.59 -5.94
N HIS A 201 -6.39 -3.74 -5.35
CA HIS A 201 -6.75 -2.41 -4.88
C HIS A 201 -6.22 -1.34 -5.83
N ILE A 202 -7.13 -0.51 -6.35
CA ILE A 202 -6.75 0.69 -7.12
C ILE A 202 -6.32 1.85 -6.21
N CYS A 203 -6.89 1.89 -5.01
CA CYS A 203 -6.48 2.72 -3.88
C CYS A 203 -6.74 1.86 -2.64
N GLN A 204 -5.95 1.99 -1.57
CA GLN A 204 -6.03 1.05 -0.46
C GLN A 204 -7.42 1.06 0.19
N GLY A 205 -8.08 -0.10 0.14
CA GLY A 205 -9.46 -0.31 0.57
C GLY A 205 -10.51 -0.20 -0.53
N ILE A 206 -10.15 0.13 -1.77
CA ILE A 206 -11.04 0.14 -2.93
C ILE A 206 -10.64 -1.02 -3.85
N ILE A 207 -11.39 -2.11 -3.77
CA ILE A 207 -11.19 -3.34 -4.53
C ILE A 207 -11.85 -3.21 -5.90
N ILE A 208 -11.12 -3.60 -6.94
CA ILE A 208 -11.60 -3.63 -8.33
C ILE A 208 -11.71 -5.05 -8.90
N GLY A 209 -11.22 -6.06 -8.18
CA GLY A 209 -11.31 -7.47 -8.54
C GLY A 209 -10.53 -8.35 -7.58
N ASN A 210 -10.61 -9.67 -7.77
CA ASN A 210 -9.86 -10.65 -6.99
C ASN A 210 -9.17 -11.66 -7.92
N VAL A 211 -7.84 -11.79 -7.80
CA VAL A 211 -7.00 -12.63 -8.69
C VAL A 211 -7.22 -14.14 -8.50
N PHE A 212 -7.89 -14.55 -7.41
CA PHE A 212 -8.28 -15.94 -7.20
C PHE A 212 -9.68 -16.25 -7.78
N GLU A 213 -10.41 -15.23 -8.22
CA GLU A 213 -11.72 -15.38 -8.88
C GLU A 213 -11.64 -15.15 -10.39
N ASN A 214 -10.88 -14.13 -10.81
CA ASN A 214 -10.68 -13.77 -12.21
C ASN A 214 -9.20 -13.47 -12.45
N SER A 215 -8.69 -13.66 -13.67
CA SER A 215 -7.30 -13.32 -13.95
C SER A 215 -7.04 -11.81 -13.79
N LEU A 216 -5.81 -11.42 -13.43
CA LEU A 216 -5.41 -10.01 -13.35
C LEU A 216 -5.70 -9.27 -14.66
N LYS A 217 -5.49 -9.94 -15.81
CA LYS A 217 -5.81 -9.40 -17.13
C LYS A 217 -7.30 -9.11 -17.30
N GLU A 218 -8.18 -10.04 -16.98
CA GLU A 218 -9.64 -9.84 -17.05
C GLU A 218 -10.10 -8.72 -16.10
N ILE A 219 -9.50 -8.61 -14.91
CA ILE A 219 -9.79 -7.51 -13.98
C ILE A 219 -9.43 -6.16 -14.63
N CYS A 220 -8.28 -6.08 -15.30
CA CYS A 220 -7.83 -4.85 -15.96
C CYS A 220 -8.65 -4.49 -17.20
N GLU A 221 -9.07 -5.47 -17.99
CA GLU A 221 -9.88 -5.29 -19.20
C GLU A 221 -11.33 -4.92 -18.87
N SER A 222 -11.88 -5.46 -17.79
CA SER A 222 -13.26 -5.20 -17.36
C SER A 222 -13.42 -3.96 -16.47
N TYR A 223 -12.32 -3.37 -15.98
CA TYR A 223 -12.36 -2.20 -15.12
C TYR A 223 -12.91 -0.97 -15.86
N ALA A 224 -14.08 -0.50 -15.42
CA ALA A 224 -14.75 0.68 -15.96
C ALA A 224 -14.86 1.79 -14.89
N ALA A 225 -13.84 2.65 -14.83
CA ALA A 225 -13.66 3.63 -13.76
C ALA A 225 -14.85 4.58 -13.56
N ASP A 226 -15.42 5.11 -14.66
CA ASP A 226 -16.48 6.14 -14.61
C ASP A 226 -17.82 5.62 -14.06
N VAL A 227 -18.11 4.33 -14.26
CA VAL A 227 -19.34 3.69 -13.76
C VAL A 227 -19.13 2.99 -12.42
N HIS A 228 -17.88 2.81 -11.99
CA HIS A 228 -17.56 2.21 -10.71
C HIS A 228 -18.15 3.05 -9.55
N PRO A 229 -18.90 2.46 -8.60
CA PRO A 229 -19.73 3.22 -7.66
C PRO A 229 -18.93 4.16 -6.73
N ILE A 230 -17.67 3.83 -6.47
CA ILE A 230 -16.75 4.63 -5.65
C ILE A 230 -15.86 5.51 -6.55
N CYS A 231 -14.96 4.90 -7.32
CA CYS A 231 -14.07 5.60 -8.26
C CYS A 231 -14.78 6.60 -9.18
N GLY A 232 -15.91 6.26 -9.79
CA GLY A 232 -16.64 7.19 -10.67
C GLY A 232 -17.08 8.46 -9.94
N SER A 233 -17.48 8.33 -8.67
CA SER A 233 -17.83 9.48 -7.83
C SER A 233 -16.58 10.33 -7.52
N LEU A 234 -15.48 9.69 -7.15
CA LEU A 234 -14.20 10.35 -6.88
C LEU A 234 -13.64 11.06 -8.12
N LEU A 235 -13.82 10.48 -9.31
CA LEU A 235 -13.43 11.07 -10.59
C LEU A 235 -14.33 12.25 -11.00
N SER A 236 -15.60 12.23 -10.61
CA SER A 236 -16.56 13.30 -10.98
C SER A 236 -16.41 14.59 -10.17
N GLY A 237 -15.90 14.48 -8.94
CA GLY A 237 -15.81 15.63 -8.03
C GLY A 237 -15.26 15.26 -6.66
N GLY A 238 -14.31 14.33 -6.63
CA GLY A 238 -13.57 13.95 -5.43
C GLY A 238 -14.41 13.34 -4.31
N PRO A 239 -13.84 13.30 -3.10
CA PRO A 239 -14.53 12.81 -1.91
C PRO A 239 -15.84 13.56 -1.59
N ALA A 240 -15.91 14.87 -1.90
CA ALA A 240 -17.14 15.64 -1.74
C ALA A 240 -18.28 15.14 -2.63
N ALA A 241 -18.00 14.74 -3.89
CA ALA A 241 -19.00 14.13 -4.75
C ALA A 241 -19.45 12.76 -4.25
N LEU A 242 -18.55 11.97 -3.66
CA LEU A 242 -18.89 10.68 -3.04
C LEU A 242 -19.89 10.86 -1.88
N VAL A 243 -19.64 11.84 -1.00
CA VAL A 243 -20.56 12.19 0.09
C VAL A 243 -21.92 12.61 -0.43
N LYS A 244 -21.96 13.55 -1.39
CA LYS A 244 -23.21 14.07 -1.97
C LYS A 244 -24.03 12.98 -2.67
N LYS A 245 -23.38 12.10 -3.43
CA LYS A 245 -24.04 11.03 -4.20
C LYS A 245 -24.80 10.05 -3.30
N TYR A 246 -24.25 9.75 -2.13
CA TYR A 246 -24.80 8.75 -1.23
C TYR A 246 -25.46 9.34 0.02
N ASP A 247 -25.58 10.67 0.10
CA ASP A 247 -26.16 11.41 1.24
C ASP A 247 -25.55 10.95 2.58
N LEU A 248 -24.22 10.91 2.63
CA LEU A 248 -23.49 10.34 3.77
C LEU A 248 -23.43 11.34 4.94
N PRO A 249 -23.49 10.86 6.19
CA PRO A 249 -23.15 11.70 7.33
C PRO A 249 -21.68 12.14 7.22
N HIS A 250 -21.42 13.43 7.45
CA HIS A 250 -20.09 13.99 7.37
C HIS A 250 -19.90 15.14 8.38
N ALA A 251 -18.66 15.38 8.78
CA ALA A 251 -18.25 16.56 9.53
C ALA A 251 -18.17 17.78 8.61
N SER A 252 -18.09 18.97 9.20
CA SER A 252 -17.91 20.21 8.41
C SER A 252 -16.48 20.37 7.88
N HIS A 253 -15.49 19.77 8.53
CA HIS A 253 -14.07 19.92 8.17
C HIS A 253 -13.30 18.60 8.27
N TYR A 254 -12.27 18.47 7.44
CA TYR A 254 -11.35 17.33 7.42
C TYR A 254 -9.91 17.80 7.14
N ALA A 255 -8.93 17.02 7.59
CA ALA A 255 -7.49 17.22 7.32
C ALA A 255 -7.13 17.30 5.81
N ASP A 256 -7.58 16.34 5.00
CA ASP A 256 -7.33 16.32 3.56
C ASP A 256 -8.41 15.55 2.80
N ALA A 257 -8.24 15.42 1.48
CA ALA A 257 -9.13 14.64 0.62
C ALA A 257 -9.15 13.14 1.01
N CYS A 258 -8.00 12.58 1.41
CA CYS A 258 -7.91 11.18 1.83
C CYS A 258 -8.70 10.90 3.11
N HIS A 259 -8.74 11.84 4.05
CA HIS A 259 -9.50 11.77 5.29
C HIS A 259 -11.00 11.69 5.02
N LEU A 260 -11.53 12.64 4.24
CA LEU A 260 -12.93 12.62 3.83
C LEU A 260 -13.26 11.34 3.06
N CYS A 261 -12.39 10.95 2.12
CA CYS A 261 -12.58 9.73 1.33
C CYS A 261 -12.63 8.47 2.21
N TYR A 262 -11.74 8.37 3.20
CA TYR A 262 -11.66 7.23 4.09
C TYR A 262 -12.90 7.11 4.98
N GLU A 263 -13.33 8.21 5.62
CA GLU A 263 -14.54 8.28 6.45
C GLU A 263 -15.83 8.00 5.64
N ALA A 264 -15.94 8.57 4.44
CA ALA A 264 -17.05 8.29 3.53
C ALA A 264 -17.11 6.81 3.14
N ARG A 265 -15.95 6.19 2.85
CA ARG A 265 -15.87 4.76 2.53
C ARG A 265 -16.22 3.90 3.73
N LEU A 266 -15.80 4.23 4.95
CA LEU A 266 -16.19 3.50 6.17
C LEU A 266 -17.72 3.39 6.29
N SER A 267 -18.42 4.50 6.05
CA SER A 267 -19.90 4.55 6.09
C SER A 267 -20.59 3.76 4.98
N LEU A 268 -19.86 3.42 3.92
CA LEU A 268 -20.36 2.71 2.74
C LEU A 268 -20.01 1.22 2.71
N ARG A 269 -19.21 0.71 3.68
CA ARG A 269 -18.71 -0.67 3.66
C ARG A 269 -19.84 -1.71 3.65
N GLU A 270 -20.87 -1.52 4.46
CA GLU A 270 -22.03 -2.44 4.49
C GLU A 270 -22.79 -2.45 3.16
N ARG A 271 -22.82 -1.31 2.46
CA ARG A 271 -23.49 -1.18 1.16
C ARG A 271 -22.68 -1.77 0.02
N PHE A 272 -21.35 -1.70 0.10
CA PHE A 272 -20.44 -2.15 -0.95
C PHE A 272 -19.33 -3.08 -0.42
N PRO A 273 -19.66 -4.20 0.24
CA PRO A 273 -18.67 -5.01 0.98
C PRO A 273 -17.62 -5.67 0.09
N LYS A 274 -17.94 -5.93 -1.19
CA LYS A 274 -17.00 -6.48 -2.18
C LYS A 274 -16.06 -5.45 -2.80
N ILE A 275 -16.38 -4.17 -2.66
CA ILE A 275 -15.61 -3.05 -3.24
C ILE A 275 -14.84 -2.31 -2.14
N LEU A 276 -15.37 -2.28 -0.91
CA LEU A 276 -14.80 -1.56 0.22
C LEU A 276 -14.32 -2.54 1.30
N GLY A 277 -13.17 -3.14 1.04
CA GLY A 277 -12.54 -4.12 1.91
C GLY A 277 -11.04 -4.33 1.59
N PRO A 278 -10.44 -5.41 2.11
CA PRO A 278 -11.02 -6.30 3.12
C PRO A 278 -11.03 -5.64 4.51
N ASP A 279 -11.51 -6.36 5.52
CA ASP A 279 -11.58 -5.88 6.91
C ASP A 279 -10.23 -5.40 7.46
N GLN A 280 -9.15 -6.09 7.11
CA GLN A 280 -7.78 -5.75 7.46
C GLN A 280 -7.43 -4.34 7.00
N MET A 281 -7.84 -3.95 5.79
CA MET A 281 -7.59 -2.61 5.21
C MET A 281 -8.36 -1.48 5.91
N TYR A 282 -9.30 -1.83 6.77
CA TYR A 282 -10.10 -0.90 7.58
C TYR A 282 -9.90 -1.10 9.09
N GLY A 283 -8.87 -1.84 9.49
CA GLY A 283 -8.47 -2.00 10.89
C GLY A 283 -9.34 -2.95 11.71
N VAL A 284 -10.14 -3.80 11.04
CA VAL A 284 -10.86 -4.89 11.68
C VAL A 284 -9.94 -6.10 11.74
N LEU A 285 -9.83 -6.71 12.92
CA LEU A 285 -9.02 -7.91 13.15
C LEU A 285 -9.86 -9.16 12.88
N GLU A 286 -9.24 -10.17 12.27
CA GLU A 286 -9.81 -11.49 11.97
C GLU A 286 -9.55 -12.53 13.09
#